data_AF-A0A427AVG8-F1
#
_entry.id   AF-A0A427AVG8-F1
#
_cell.length_a   1.000
_cell.length_b   1.000
_cell.length_c   1.000
_cell.angle_alpha   90.00
_cell.angle_beta   90.00
_cell.angle_gamma   90.00
#
_symmetry.space_group_name_H-M   'P 1'
#
loop_
_entity.id
_entity.type
_entity.pdbx_description
1 polymer ?
#
loop_
_entity_poly.entity_id
_entity_poly.type
_entity_poly.pdbx_seq_one_letter_code
_entity_poly.pdbx_strand_id
1 'polypeptide(L)' 'METELLELTRSKDTLRADLPKRATEDYKKSLGFEMGLIRMGLVSLEYGYQLALAQRRPDTLGWRLNKILLLPFPRMTMY' A
#
# COMPACT_ATOMS: atom_id res chain seq x y z
N MET A 1 14.21 6.20 -42.86
CA MET A 1 14.59 7.12 -41.76
C MET A 1 13.39 7.42 -40.85
N GLU A 2 12.26 7.93 -41.35
CA GLU A 2 11.10 8.28 -40.49
C GLU A 2 10.35 7.07 -39.89
N THR A 3 10.30 5.96 -40.63
CA THR A 3 9.68 4.70 -40.18
C THR A 3 10.41 4.05 -39.02
N GLU A 4 11.75 4.18 -38.98
CA GLU A 4 12.59 3.66 -37.90
C GLU A 4 12.41 4.48 -36.61
N LEU A 5 12.22 5.80 -36.74
CA LEU A 5 11.90 6.67 -35.61
C LEU A 5 10.50 6.36 -35.05
N LEU A 6 9.52 6.08 -35.90
CA LEU A 6 8.18 5.66 -35.49
C LEU A 6 8.23 4.33 -34.72
N GLU A 7 8.95 3.32 -35.21
CA GLU A 7 9.13 2.04 -34.51
C GLU A 7 9.89 2.19 -33.17
N LEU A 8 10.88 3.08 -33.11
CA LEU A 8 11.60 3.41 -31.87
C LEU A 8 10.69 4.08 -30.83
N THR A 9 9.81 5.00 -31.25
CA THR A 9 8.85 5.63 -30.32
C THR A 9 7.83 4.64 -29.79
N ARG A 10 7.30 3.76 -30.66
CA ARG A 10 6.34 2.72 -30.29
C ARG A 10 6.94 1.70 -29.32
N SER A 11 8.16 1.24 -29.57
CA SER A 11 8.87 0.30 -28.69
C SER A 11 9.22 0.93 -27.34
N LYS A 12 9.56 2.23 -27.30
CA LYS A 12 9.78 2.95 -26.05
C LYS A 12 8.49 3.08 -25.23
N ASP A 13 7.36 3.36 -25.88
CA ASP A 13 6.07 3.50 -25.18
C ASP A 13 5.57 2.16 -24.64
N THR A 14 5.74 1.06 -25.37
CA THR A 14 5.44 -0.29 -24.85
C THR A 14 6.36 -0.67 -23.69
N LEU A 15 7.66 -0.40 -23.82
CA LEU A 15 8.64 -0.66 -22.75
C LEU A 15 8.32 0.15 -21.48
N ARG A 16 7.84 1.39 -21.62
CA ARG A 16 7.42 2.24 -20.52
C ARG A 16 6.15 1.76 -19.83
N ALA A 17 5.29 1.02 -20.53
CA ALA A 17 4.11 0.37 -19.94
C ALA A 17 4.44 -0.98 -19.29
N ASP A 18 5.44 -1.70 -19.79
CA ASP A 18 5.80 -3.04 -19.29
C ASP A 18 6.80 -2.99 -18.12
N LEU A 19 7.66 -1.97 -18.03
CA LEU A 19 8.53 -1.76 -16.86
C LEU A 19 7.75 -1.68 -15.52
N PRO A 20 6.73 -0.80 -15.38
CA PRO A 20 6.01 -0.68 -14.11
C PRO A 20 5.20 -1.94 -13.79
N LYS A 21 4.74 -2.69 -14.80
CA LYS A 21 4.09 -4.00 -14.58
C LYS A 21 5.04 -4.99 -13.92
N ARG A 22 6.25 -5.14 -14.47
CA ARG A 22 7.28 -6.02 -13.90
C ARG A 22 7.70 -5.58 -12.50
N ALA A 23 7.96 -4.28 -12.31
CA ALA A 23 8.30 -3.75 -10.99
C ALA A 23 7.18 -3.99 -9.95
N THR A 24 5.92 -3.92 -10.36
CA THR A 24 4.78 -4.22 -9.49
C THR A 24 4.67 -5.71 -9.18
N GLU A 25 4.92 -6.58 -10.16
CA GLU A 25 4.95 -8.04 -9.96
C GLU A 25 6.09 -8.48 -9.05
N ASP A 26 7.27 -7.89 -9.21
CA ASP A 26 8.43 -8.14 -8.35
C ASP A 26 8.20 -7.62 -6.93
N TYR A 27 7.61 -6.42 -6.80
CA TYR A 27 7.24 -5.87 -5.49
C TYR A 27 6.21 -6.74 -4.77
N LYS A 28 5.20 -7.26 -5.48
CA LYS A 28 4.20 -8.18 -4.92
C LYS A 28 4.81 -9.51 -4.44
N LYS A 29 5.90 -9.95 -5.05
CA LYS A 29 6.67 -11.14 -4.64
C LYS A 29 7.67 -10.84 -3.52
N SER A 30 7.87 -9.57 -3.16
CA SER A 30 8.78 -9.20 -2.09
C SER A 30 8.21 -9.54 -0.71
N LEU A 31 9.08 -9.99 0.19
CA LEU A 31 8.73 -10.28 1.59
C LEU A 31 8.20 -9.03 2.31
N GLY A 32 8.66 -7.83 1.92
CA GLY A 32 8.20 -6.57 2.49
C GLY A 32 6.73 -6.28 2.19
N PHE A 33 6.21 -6.73 1.04
CA PHE A 33 4.81 -6.58 0.68
C PHE A 33 3.92 -7.49 1.54
N GLU A 34 4.29 -8.76 1.71
CA GLU A 34 3.57 -9.70 2.57
C GLU A 34 3.54 -9.23 4.03
N MET A 35 4.68 -8.79 4.56
CA MET A 35 4.78 -8.24 5.92
C MET A 35 3.92 -6.98 6.09
N GLY A 36 3.86 -6.13 5.06
CA GLY A 36 3.01 -4.94 5.01
C GLY A 36 1.53 -5.29 5.00
N LEU A 37 1.12 -6.30 4.24
CA LEU A 37 -0.25 -6.80 4.21
C LEU A 37 -0.70 -7.39 5.55
N ILE A 38 0.14 -8.18 6.21
CA ILE A 38 -0.16 -8.73 7.53
C ILE A 38 -0.36 -7.60 8.55
N ARG A 39 0.49 -6.57 8.52
CA ARG A 39 0.36 -5.40 9.41
C ARG A 39 -0.87 -4.55 9.09
N MET A 40 -1.18 -4.33 7.81
CA MET A 40 -2.39 -3.61 7.40
C MET A 40 -3.67 -4.38 7.79
N GLY A 41 -3.66 -5.71 7.65
CA GLY A 41 -4.75 -6.59 8.08
C GLY A 41 -4.98 -6.55 9.58
N LEU A 42 -3.91 -6.55 10.39
CA LEU A 42 -3.98 -6.42 11.85
C LEU A 42 -4.56 -5.07 12.28
N VAL A 43 -4.11 -3.96 11.68
CA VAL A 43 -4.65 -2.62 11.98
C VAL A 43 -6.12 -2.52 11.60
N SER A 44 -6.52 -3.12 10.48
CA SER A 44 -7.91 -3.13 10.01
C SER A 44 -8.82 -3.99 10.90
N LEU A 45 -8.32 -5.14 11.37
CA LEU A 45 -9.02 -6.01 12.30
C LEU A 45 -9.20 -5.36 13.66
N GLU A 46 -8.13 -4.74 14.20
CA GLU A 46 -8.19 -4.01 15.46
C GLU A 46 -9.16 -2.83 15.36
N TYR A 47 -9.13 -2.08 14.26
CA TYR A 47 -10.09 -1.01 14.02
C TYR A 47 -11.53 -1.50 13.92
N GLY A 48 -11.78 -2.57 13.15
CA GLY A 48 -13.10 -3.17 13.02
C GLY A 48 -13.63 -3.70 14.37
N TYR A 49 -12.75 -4.25 15.20
CA TYR A 49 -13.08 -4.67 16.55
C TYR A 49 -13.44 -3.49 17.46
N GLN A 50 -12.67 -2.40 17.43
CA GLN A 50 -12.99 -1.19 18.19
C GLN A 50 -14.30 -0.56 17.72
N LEU A 51 -14.58 -0.57 16.42
CA LEU A 51 -15.83 -0.08 15.86
C LEU A 51 -17.03 -0.92 16.30
N ALA A 52 -16.89 -2.26 16.28
CA ALA A 52 -17.93 -3.17 16.78
C ALA A 52 -18.17 -3.01 18.29
N LEU A 53 -17.11 -2.76 19.07
CA LEU A 53 -17.21 -2.47 20.50
C LEU A 53 -17.89 -1.11 20.76
N ALA A 54 -17.56 -0.08 19.97
CA ALA A 54 -18.18 1.24 20.06
C ALA A 54 -19.66 1.19 19.66
N GLN A 55 -20.02 0.42 18.63
CA GLN A 55 -21.40 0.19 18.25
C GLN A 55 -22.21 -0.50 19.36
N ARG A 56 -21.55 -1.36 20.15
CA ARG A 56 -22.18 -2.05 21.29
C ARG A 56 -22.24 -1.20 22.56
N ARG A 57 -21.45 -0.12 22.67
CA ARG A 57 -21.38 0.76 23.86
C ARG A 57 -21.44 2.24 23.43
N PRO A 58 -22.64 2.84 23.37
CA PRO A 58 -22.81 4.20 22.85
C PRO A 58 -22.13 5.31 23.67
N ASP A 59 -21.66 5.04 24.90
CA ASP A 59 -21.31 6.10 25.86
C ASP A 59 -19.80 6.39 26.05
N THR A 60 -18.91 5.79 25.25
CA THR A 60 -17.44 6.00 25.40
C THR A 60 -16.78 6.63 24.19
N LEU A 61 -17.34 7.75 23.70
CA LEU A 61 -16.78 8.53 22.60
C LEU A 61 -15.61 9.47 22.99
N GLY A 62 -15.17 9.47 24.25
CA GLY A 62 -14.35 10.57 24.78
C GLY A 62 -12.83 10.39 24.93
N TRP A 63 -12.25 9.18 25.04
CA TRP A 63 -10.90 9.09 25.67
C TRP A 63 -9.89 8.07 25.12
N ARG A 64 -10.00 7.60 23.86
CA ARG A 64 -9.03 6.59 23.36
C ARG A 64 -8.64 6.64 21.89
N LEU A 65 -9.01 7.68 21.14
CA LEU A 65 -8.55 7.85 19.76
C LEU A 65 -7.09 8.34 19.66
N ASN A 66 -6.54 8.89 20.75
CA ASN A 66 -5.19 9.46 20.78
C ASN A 66 -4.04 8.43 20.89
N LYS A 67 -4.35 7.12 20.83
CA LYS A 67 -3.32 6.06 20.90
C LYS A 67 -2.94 5.48 19.54
N ILE A 68 -3.82 5.56 18.54
CA ILE A 68 -3.59 5.01 17.19
C ILE A 68 -2.84 6.02 16.30
N LEU A 69 -3.06 7.33 16.51
CA LEU A 69 -2.31 8.39 15.81
C LEU A 69 -0.82 8.44 16.20
N LEU A 70 -0.43 7.74 17.28
CA LEU A 70 0.93 7.69 17.83
C LEU A 70 1.73 6.44 17.43
N LEU A 71 1.26 5.63 16.47
CA LEU A 71 2.09 4.59 15.87
C LEU A 71 2.88 5.20 14.70
N PRO A 72 4.22 5.22 14.77
CA PRO A 72 5.03 5.78 13.71
C PRO A 72 4.88 4.84 12.51
N PHE A 73 4.26 5.31 11.44
CA PHE A 73 4.52 4.78 10.11
C PHE A 73 6.05 4.79 9.92
N PRO A 74 6.73 3.64 9.80
CA PRO A 74 8.15 3.67 9.53
C PRO A 74 8.34 4.22 8.12
N ARG A 75 9.09 5.32 8.01
CA ARG A 75 9.58 5.83 6.73
C ARG A 75 10.26 4.68 6.00
N MET A 76 9.72 4.33 4.84
CA MET A 76 10.26 3.32 3.95
C MET A 76 11.56 3.88 3.35
N THR A 77 12.68 3.70 4.04
CA THR A 77 14.01 3.97 3.48
C THR A 77 14.29 2.89 2.46
N MET A 78 14.09 3.21 1.17
CA MET A 78 14.64 2.45 0.05
C MET A 78 16.17 2.49 0.18
N TYR A 79 16.79 1.32 0.31
CA TYR A 79 18.21 1.09 0.03
C TYR A 79 18.31 0.28 -1.26
#